data_AF-A0A2G9G0F1-F1
#
_entry.id   AF-A0A2G9G0F1-F1
#
_cell.length_a   1.000
_cell.length_b   1.000
_cell.length_c   1.000
_cell.angle_alpha   90.00
_cell.angle_beta   90.00
_cell.angle_gamma   90.00
#
_symmetry.space_group_name_H-M   'P 1'
#
loop_
_entity.id
_entity.type
_entity.pdbx_description
1 polymer ?
#
loop_
_entity_poly.entity_id
_entity_poly.type
_entity_poly.pdbx_seq_one_letter_code
_entity_poly.pdbx_strand_id
1 'polypeptide(L)'
;MGFQDLIKGIIGSLQLGRLKVIDFKCNNFAGEIPSWFRFLRELHFLNLRNNSFTGVLPNSISNVSKLETLDLSYNSLQGKVPEEVGNLYNLKTLSMRFNKFNGAIPGAIFNISSLETLSLTGNYLSGELPADMCHGLPGLKGLYLSSNELEGQMLPSTISQCSQLRLISMSYNKFSGTIPREIGNLRALEILYPGANYLTGEIPEELGKLQKLRDLDIGDNLFTGSIPSAIFNSSSVENISIGNCSLSGPLPLDMCSRSSQLRIRSLYANHIVGELPERIGECSALENVQLSYNNITGTIPRSVGNLNKLQIFEIFINYCKFQTKRFIIVQAQYQKK
;
A
#
# COMPACT_ATOMS: atom_id res chain seq x y z
N MET A 1 -8.47 -22.72 -26.61
CA MET A 1 -9.95 -22.80 -26.70
C MET A 1 -10.48 -21.51 -26.10
N GLY A 2 -11.24 -20.70 -26.84
CA GLY A 2 -11.71 -19.41 -26.34
C GLY A 2 -12.67 -19.58 -25.16
N PHE A 3 -12.68 -18.65 -24.21
CA PHE A 3 -13.64 -18.66 -23.10
C PHE A 3 -15.08 -18.74 -23.61
N GLN A 4 -15.35 -18.03 -24.70
CA GLN A 4 -16.62 -18.06 -25.38
C GLN A 4 -16.96 -19.45 -25.95
N ASP A 5 -15.98 -20.21 -26.42
CA ASP A 5 -16.21 -21.54 -26.98
C ASP A 5 -16.46 -22.60 -25.91
N LEU A 6 -15.83 -22.46 -24.74
CA LEU A 6 -16.09 -23.34 -23.59
C LEU A 6 -17.53 -23.17 -23.05
N ILE A 7 -18.06 -21.93 -23.08
CA ILE A 7 -19.35 -21.60 -22.46
C ILE A 7 -20.50 -21.52 -23.49
N LYS A 8 -20.23 -21.48 -24.81
CA LYS A 8 -21.28 -21.55 -25.86
C LYS A 8 -22.25 -22.72 -25.66
N GLY A 9 -21.76 -23.89 -25.23
CA GLY A 9 -22.62 -25.04 -24.89
C GLY A 9 -23.46 -24.88 -23.62
N ILE A 10 -23.04 -24.00 -22.70
CA ILE A 10 -23.70 -23.71 -21.41
C ILE A 10 -24.71 -22.55 -21.56
N ILE A 11 -24.44 -21.58 -22.44
CA ILE A 11 -25.34 -20.43 -22.74
C ILE A 11 -26.57 -20.87 -23.52
N GLY A 12 -26.43 -21.85 -24.42
CA GLY A 12 -27.53 -22.36 -25.25
C GLY A 12 -28.68 -23.01 -24.48
N SER A 13 -28.50 -23.34 -23.19
CA SER A 13 -29.51 -24.04 -22.38
C SER A 13 -30.16 -23.19 -21.26
N LEU A 14 -29.86 -21.88 -21.18
CA LEU A 14 -30.56 -20.86 -20.34
C LEU A 14 -31.14 -21.36 -19.00
N GLN A 15 -30.32 -22.06 -18.19
CA GLN A 15 -30.56 -22.27 -16.76
C GLN A 15 -29.50 -21.59 -15.87
N LEU A 16 -28.73 -20.64 -16.42
CA LEU A 16 -27.67 -19.94 -15.68
C LEU A 16 -28.17 -18.86 -14.72
N GLY A 17 -29.45 -18.49 -14.80
CA GLY A 17 -30.06 -17.49 -13.92
C GLY A 17 -30.02 -17.85 -12.44
N ARG A 18 -29.74 -19.11 -12.08
CA ARG A 18 -29.60 -19.58 -10.68
C ARG A 18 -28.16 -19.63 -10.19
N LEU A 19 -27.17 -19.40 -11.05
CA LEU A 19 -25.77 -19.46 -10.64
C LEU A 19 -25.47 -18.36 -9.63
N LYS A 20 -24.92 -18.78 -8.49
CA LYS A 20 -24.51 -17.87 -7.41
C LYS A 20 -23.00 -17.63 -7.39
N VAL A 21 -22.24 -18.59 -7.91
CA VAL A 21 -20.78 -18.58 -7.87
C VAL A 21 -20.25 -18.99 -9.22
N ILE A 22 -19.34 -18.20 -9.76
CA ILE A 22 -18.49 -18.54 -10.89
C ILE A 22 -17.05 -18.28 -10.44
N ASP A 23 -16.26 -19.35 -10.34
CA ASP A 23 -14.82 -19.27 -10.09
C ASP A 23 -14.08 -19.93 -11.25
N PHE A 24 -13.47 -19.09 -12.08
CA PHE A 24 -12.68 -19.48 -13.25
C PHE A 24 -11.22 -19.06 -13.09
N LYS A 25 -10.76 -18.81 -11.86
CA LYS A 25 -9.39 -18.35 -11.63
C LYS A 25 -8.33 -19.33 -12.12
N CYS A 26 -7.15 -18.83 -12.48
CA CYS A 26 -5.97 -19.62 -12.85
C CYS A 26 -6.23 -20.56 -14.03
N ASN A 27 -6.85 -20.06 -15.09
CA ASN A 27 -7.01 -20.77 -16.36
C ASN A 27 -6.28 -19.99 -17.47
N ASN A 28 -6.40 -20.47 -18.72
CA ASN A 28 -5.88 -19.76 -19.89
C ASN A 28 -7.02 -19.19 -20.75
N PHE A 29 -8.09 -18.71 -20.11
CA PHE A 29 -9.22 -18.10 -20.81
C PHE A 29 -8.81 -16.79 -21.44
N ALA A 30 -9.11 -16.64 -22.74
CA ALA A 30 -8.72 -15.50 -23.53
C ALA A 30 -9.93 -14.89 -24.27
N GLY A 31 -9.72 -13.67 -24.78
CA GLY A 31 -10.75 -12.86 -25.42
C GLY A 31 -11.41 -11.90 -24.43
N GLU A 32 -12.49 -11.27 -24.86
CA GLU A 32 -13.20 -10.28 -24.04
C GLU A 32 -14.11 -10.91 -23.00
N ILE A 33 -14.32 -10.19 -21.88
CA ILE A 33 -15.35 -10.50 -20.90
C ILE A 33 -16.72 -10.41 -21.61
N PRO A 34 -17.49 -11.51 -21.70
CA PRO A 34 -18.71 -11.48 -22.49
C PRO A 34 -19.83 -10.66 -21.85
N SER A 35 -20.59 -9.95 -22.68
CA SER A 35 -21.73 -9.14 -22.23
C SER A 35 -22.91 -9.96 -21.68
N TRP A 36 -22.96 -11.27 -21.96
CA TRP A 36 -24.02 -12.16 -21.46
C TRP A 36 -23.97 -12.37 -19.93
N PHE A 37 -22.91 -11.94 -19.23
CA PHE A 37 -22.92 -11.90 -17.76
C PHE A 37 -24.13 -11.15 -17.19
N ARG A 38 -24.72 -10.23 -17.96
CA ARG A 38 -25.98 -9.52 -17.63
C ARG A 38 -27.17 -10.43 -17.30
N PHE A 39 -27.14 -11.70 -17.69
CA PHE A 39 -28.22 -12.65 -17.44
C PHE A 39 -28.07 -13.41 -16.11
N LEU A 40 -26.93 -13.29 -15.42
CA LEU A 40 -26.63 -14.01 -14.18
C LEU A 40 -27.14 -13.27 -12.94
N ARG A 41 -28.46 -13.08 -12.86
CA ARG A 41 -29.09 -12.21 -11.84
C ARG A 41 -28.92 -12.69 -10.39
N GLU A 42 -28.65 -13.97 -10.18
CA GLU A 42 -28.42 -14.55 -8.85
C GLU A 42 -26.94 -14.66 -8.47
N LEU A 43 -26.02 -14.11 -9.28
CA LEU A 43 -24.59 -14.25 -9.05
C LEU A 43 -24.12 -13.34 -7.91
N HIS A 44 -23.44 -13.93 -6.93
CA HIS A 44 -22.85 -13.26 -5.77
C HIS A 44 -21.31 -13.22 -5.85
N PHE A 45 -20.71 -14.19 -6.55
CA PHE A 45 -19.25 -14.31 -6.65
C PHE A 45 -18.84 -14.56 -8.10
N LEU A 46 -18.04 -13.65 -8.66
CA LEU A 46 -17.41 -13.77 -9.97
C LEU A 46 -15.90 -13.61 -9.83
N ASN A 47 -15.16 -14.70 -10.07
CA ASN A 47 -13.71 -14.70 -10.06
C ASN A 47 -13.17 -15.14 -11.42
N LEU A 48 -12.54 -14.20 -12.12
CA LEU A 48 -11.89 -14.39 -13.41
C LEU A 48 -10.36 -14.21 -13.30
N ARG A 49 -9.82 -14.20 -12.08
CA ARG A 49 -8.43 -13.89 -11.79
C ARG A 49 -7.44 -14.79 -12.52
N ASN A 50 -6.28 -14.26 -12.92
CA ASN A 50 -5.17 -15.03 -13.49
C ASN A 50 -5.61 -15.83 -14.72
N ASN A 51 -5.99 -15.09 -15.75
CA ASN A 51 -6.38 -15.56 -17.08
C ASN A 51 -5.74 -14.63 -18.13
N SER A 52 -6.13 -14.79 -19.39
CA SER A 52 -5.69 -13.98 -20.53
C SER A 52 -6.82 -13.11 -21.09
N PHE A 53 -7.78 -12.67 -20.26
CA PHE A 53 -8.87 -11.80 -20.72
C PHE A 53 -8.35 -10.45 -21.20
N THR A 54 -8.88 -9.97 -22.32
CA THR A 54 -8.50 -8.72 -22.99
C THR A 54 -9.73 -7.81 -23.18
N GLY A 55 -9.54 -6.65 -23.82
CA GLY A 55 -10.63 -5.71 -24.11
C GLY A 55 -11.04 -4.91 -22.87
N VAL A 56 -12.22 -4.30 -22.93
CA VAL A 56 -12.74 -3.41 -21.86
C VAL A 56 -13.63 -4.18 -20.88
N LEU A 57 -13.80 -3.65 -19.68
CA LEU A 57 -14.84 -4.11 -18.76
C LEU A 57 -16.22 -3.68 -19.30
N PRO A 58 -17.11 -4.59 -19.72
CA PRO A 58 -18.40 -4.19 -20.27
C PRO A 58 -19.29 -3.56 -19.20
N ASN A 59 -19.95 -2.44 -19.53
CA ASN A 59 -20.89 -1.74 -18.62
C ASN A 59 -22.00 -2.67 -18.12
N SER A 60 -22.34 -3.71 -18.89
CA SER A 60 -23.34 -4.72 -18.53
C SER A 60 -22.99 -5.56 -17.30
N ILE A 61 -21.74 -5.49 -16.80
CA ILE A 61 -21.36 -6.10 -15.52
C ILE A 61 -22.21 -5.55 -14.36
N SER A 62 -22.63 -4.28 -14.47
CA SER A 62 -23.48 -3.59 -13.49
C SER A 62 -24.87 -4.20 -13.34
N ASN A 63 -25.34 -5.00 -14.31
CA ASN A 63 -26.63 -5.69 -14.25
C ASN A 63 -26.64 -6.88 -13.27
N VAL A 64 -25.47 -7.29 -12.77
CA VAL A 64 -25.32 -8.38 -11.79
C VAL A 64 -25.46 -7.81 -10.37
N SER A 65 -26.64 -7.27 -10.05
CA SER A 65 -26.84 -6.43 -8.86
C SER A 65 -26.66 -7.15 -7.51
N LYS A 66 -26.69 -8.48 -7.48
CA LYS A 66 -26.43 -9.30 -6.28
C LYS A 66 -24.95 -9.60 -6.04
N LEU A 67 -24.06 -9.11 -6.91
CA LEU A 67 -22.64 -9.41 -6.83
C LEU A 67 -22.02 -8.83 -5.56
N GLU A 68 -21.41 -9.69 -4.76
CA GLU A 68 -20.68 -9.33 -3.54
C GLU A 68 -19.17 -9.34 -3.78
N THR A 69 -18.68 -10.14 -4.71
CA THR A 69 -17.26 -10.23 -5.06
C THR A 69 -17.06 -10.25 -6.56
N LEU A 70 -16.24 -9.31 -7.05
CA LEU A 70 -15.74 -9.25 -8.42
C LEU A 70 -14.21 -9.23 -8.39
N ASP A 71 -13.59 -10.34 -8.82
CA ASP A 71 -12.13 -10.42 -8.98
C ASP A 71 -11.76 -10.63 -10.45
N LEU A 72 -11.15 -9.60 -11.04
CA LEU A 72 -10.67 -9.54 -12.42
C LEU A 72 -9.14 -9.50 -12.50
N SER A 73 -8.45 -9.73 -11.37
CA SER A 73 -7.02 -9.47 -11.23
C SER A 73 -6.16 -10.32 -12.16
N TYR A 74 -4.96 -9.85 -12.52
CA TYR A 74 -4.00 -10.60 -13.34
C TYR A 74 -4.62 -11.04 -14.67
N ASN A 75 -5.04 -10.06 -15.46
CA ASN A 75 -5.52 -10.23 -16.83
C ASN A 75 -4.88 -9.14 -17.72
N SER A 76 -5.34 -9.00 -18.95
CA SER A 76 -4.94 -7.93 -19.89
C SER A 76 -6.12 -7.00 -20.23
N LEU A 77 -7.04 -6.78 -19.30
CA LEU A 77 -8.16 -5.85 -19.47
C LEU A 77 -7.63 -4.41 -19.55
N GLN A 78 -8.28 -3.57 -20.35
CA GLN A 78 -7.80 -2.22 -20.66
C GLN A 78 -8.95 -1.21 -20.77
N GLY A 79 -8.59 0.06 -20.98
CA GLY A 79 -9.54 1.16 -21.11
C GLY A 79 -9.99 1.69 -19.75
N LYS A 80 -11.02 2.54 -19.77
CA LYS A 80 -11.57 3.14 -18.56
C LYS A 80 -12.42 2.14 -17.79
N VAL A 81 -12.43 2.26 -16.47
CA VAL A 81 -13.44 1.59 -15.65
C VAL A 81 -14.78 2.31 -15.88
N PRO A 82 -15.88 1.62 -16.23
CA PRO A 82 -17.18 2.28 -16.44
C PRO A 82 -17.77 2.83 -15.13
N GLU A 83 -18.46 3.97 -15.21
CA GLU A 83 -19.20 4.55 -14.07
C GLU A 83 -20.28 3.61 -13.52
N GLU A 84 -20.84 2.75 -14.38
CA GLU A 84 -21.89 1.80 -14.01
C GLU A 84 -21.43 0.75 -13.01
N VAL A 85 -20.12 0.56 -12.78
CA VAL A 85 -19.62 -0.29 -11.69
C VAL A 85 -20.16 0.19 -10.33
N GLY A 86 -20.43 1.49 -10.17
CA GLY A 86 -21.07 2.05 -8.98
C GLY A 86 -22.50 1.54 -8.71
N ASN A 87 -23.16 0.90 -9.67
CA ASN A 87 -24.49 0.31 -9.49
C ASN A 87 -24.45 -1.07 -8.82
N LEU A 88 -23.27 -1.62 -8.55
CA LEU A 88 -23.10 -2.88 -7.81
C LEU A 88 -23.19 -2.63 -6.30
N TYR A 89 -24.36 -2.20 -5.83
CA TYR A 89 -24.55 -1.73 -4.45
C TYR A 89 -24.29 -2.77 -3.34
N ASN A 90 -24.25 -4.06 -3.69
CA ASN A 90 -23.96 -5.17 -2.76
C ASN A 90 -22.48 -5.59 -2.75
N LEU A 91 -21.64 -4.94 -3.55
CA LEU A 91 -20.27 -5.34 -3.76
C LEU A 91 -19.41 -5.06 -2.52
N LYS A 92 -18.90 -6.12 -1.91
CA LYS A 92 -17.99 -6.07 -0.76
C LYS A 92 -16.54 -6.06 -1.19
N THR A 93 -16.20 -6.76 -2.27
CA THR A 93 -14.84 -6.85 -2.80
C THR A 93 -14.80 -6.55 -4.29
N LEU A 94 -14.04 -5.52 -4.65
CA LEU A 94 -13.69 -5.20 -6.03
C LEU A 94 -12.18 -5.32 -6.21
N SER A 95 -11.74 -6.26 -7.04
CA SER A 95 -10.33 -6.44 -7.37
C SER A 95 -10.11 -6.41 -8.88
N MET A 96 -9.28 -5.49 -9.35
CA MET A 96 -8.88 -5.31 -10.75
C MET A 96 -7.35 -5.24 -10.87
N ARG A 97 -6.62 -5.82 -9.92
CA ARG A 97 -5.16 -5.67 -9.82
C ARG A 97 -4.46 -6.18 -11.08
N PHE A 98 -3.32 -5.59 -11.43
CA PHE A 98 -2.44 -6.08 -12.50
C PHE A 98 -3.21 -6.31 -13.82
N ASN A 99 -3.80 -5.22 -14.31
CA ASN A 99 -4.43 -5.09 -15.62
C ASN A 99 -3.84 -3.84 -16.31
N LYS A 100 -4.52 -3.33 -17.33
CA LYS A 100 -4.15 -2.13 -18.10
C LYS A 100 -5.26 -1.07 -18.05
N PHE A 101 -6.05 -1.03 -16.98
CA PHE A 101 -7.08 0.01 -16.82
C PHE A 101 -6.44 1.39 -16.76
N ASN A 102 -7.09 2.40 -17.34
CA ASN A 102 -6.56 3.76 -17.44
C ASN A 102 -7.63 4.83 -17.18
N GLY A 103 -7.19 6.08 -17.09
CA GLY A 103 -8.05 7.21 -16.74
C GLY A 103 -8.43 7.24 -15.26
N ALA A 104 -9.37 8.13 -14.93
CA ALA A 104 -9.83 8.31 -13.55
C ALA A 104 -10.56 7.08 -12.99
N ILE A 105 -10.41 6.86 -11.69
CA ILE A 105 -11.29 5.95 -10.95
C ILE A 105 -12.68 6.59 -10.92
N PRO A 106 -13.73 5.91 -11.42
CA PRO A 106 -15.09 6.44 -11.40
C PRO A 106 -15.53 6.84 -9.99
N GLY A 107 -16.03 8.07 -9.85
CA GLY A 107 -16.52 8.59 -8.58
C GLY A 107 -17.62 7.70 -7.97
N ALA A 108 -18.40 7.04 -8.83
CA ALA A 108 -19.48 6.15 -8.42
C ALA A 108 -19.01 4.92 -7.61
N ILE A 109 -17.74 4.48 -7.74
CA ILE A 109 -17.19 3.38 -6.91
C ILE A 109 -17.15 3.76 -5.43
N PHE A 110 -16.90 5.03 -5.13
CA PHE A 110 -16.82 5.53 -3.76
C PHE A 110 -18.21 5.71 -3.11
N ASN A 111 -19.29 5.43 -3.83
CA ASN A 111 -20.66 5.42 -3.30
C ASN A 111 -21.18 4.01 -2.99
N ILE A 112 -20.36 2.97 -3.20
CA ILE A 112 -20.73 1.58 -2.88
C ILE A 112 -20.55 1.35 -1.37
N SER A 113 -21.57 1.72 -0.59
CA SER A 113 -21.52 1.65 0.89
C SER A 113 -21.23 0.28 1.51
N SER A 114 -21.43 -0.80 0.75
CA SER A 114 -21.10 -2.17 1.18
C SER A 114 -19.63 -2.56 0.96
N LEU A 115 -18.84 -1.73 0.28
CA LEU A 115 -17.49 -2.06 -0.13
C LEU A 115 -16.54 -2.13 1.08
N GLU A 116 -15.93 -3.29 1.26
CA GLU A 116 -14.95 -3.57 2.31
C GLU A 116 -13.52 -3.57 1.75
N THR A 117 -13.34 -3.92 0.48
CA THR A 117 -12.03 -3.98 -0.17
C THR A 117 -12.10 -3.44 -1.58
N LEU A 118 -11.29 -2.40 -1.85
CA LEU A 118 -11.04 -1.86 -3.18
C LEU A 118 -9.58 -2.08 -3.55
N SER A 119 -9.33 -2.85 -4.60
CA SER A 119 -7.97 -3.22 -5.01
C SER A 119 -7.75 -3.02 -6.50
N LEU A 120 -7.01 -1.96 -6.83
CA LEU A 120 -6.72 -1.48 -8.18
C LEU A 120 -5.22 -1.43 -8.48
N THR A 121 -4.39 -2.03 -7.62
CA THR A 121 -2.92 -2.04 -7.72
C THR A 121 -2.42 -2.49 -9.09
N GLY A 122 -1.42 -1.82 -9.66
CA GLY A 122 -0.77 -2.24 -10.89
C GLY A 122 -1.66 -2.03 -12.12
N ASN A 123 -2.08 -0.79 -12.36
CA ASN A 123 -2.79 -0.35 -13.56
C ASN A 123 -2.18 0.98 -14.04
N TYR A 124 -2.82 1.64 -15.00
CA TYR A 124 -2.46 2.98 -15.50
C TYR A 124 -3.53 4.01 -15.10
N LEU A 125 -4.16 3.83 -13.93
CA LEU A 125 -5.21 4.74 -13.45
C LEU A 125 -4.59 6.09 -13.07
N SER A 126 -5.27 7.18 -13.38
CA SER A 126 -4.78 8.54 -13.19
C SER A 126 -5.84 9.44 -12.54
N GLY A 127 -5.53 10.73 -12.35
CA GLY A 127 -6.42 11.68 -11.70
C GLY A 127 -6.43 11.57 -10.17
N GLU A 128 -7.33 12.33 -9.55
CA GLU A 128 -7.38 12.50 -8.09
C GLU A 128 -8.42 11.58 -7.42
N LEU A 129 -8.22 11.32 -6.13
CA LEU A 129 -9.24 10.68 -5.29
C LEU A 129 -10.29 11.71 -4.83
N PRO A 130 -11.60 11.37 -4.79
CA PRO A 130 -12.62 12.30 -4.30
C PRO A 130 -12.38 12.69 -2.84
N ALA A 131 -12.47 13.99 -2.54
CA ALA A 131 -12.23 14.52 -1.20
C ALA A 131 -13.24 14.04 -0.15
N ASP A 132 -14.38 13.53 -0.59
CA ASP A 132 -15.49 13.01 0.22
C ASP A 132 -15.64 11.49 0.11
N MET A 133 -14.65 10.77 -0.44
CA MET A 133 -14.75 9.33 -0.68
C MET A 133 -15.10 8.50 0.58
N CYS A 134 -14.71 8.97 1.76
CA CYS A 134 -15.00 8.27 3.01
C CYS A 134 -16.43 8.44 3.52
N HIS A 135 -17.20 9.40 2.99
CA HIS A 135 -18.61 9.53 3.28
C HIS A 135 -19.40 8.34 2.72
N GLY A 136 -19.05 7.88 1.51
CA GLY A 136 -19.71 6.76 0.85
C GLY A 136 -19.15 5.38 1.19
N LEU A 137 -18.01 5.30 1.89
CA LEU A 137 -17.28 4.04 2.19
C LEU A 137 -17.05 3.77 3.69
N PRO A 138 -18.09 3.79 4.55
CA PRO A 138 -17.92 3.63 6.00
C PRO A 138 -17.41 2.23 6.40
N GLY A 139 -17.63 1.22 5.56
CA GLY A 139 -17.23 -0.17 5.78
C GLY A 139 -15.86 -0.56 5.22
N LEU A 140 -15.12 0.37 4.60
CA LEU A 140 -13.89 0.05 3.89
C LEU A 140 -12.78 -0.38 4.87
N LYS A 141 -12.22 -1.56 4.62
CA LYS A 141 -11.14 -2.17 5.42
C LYS A 141 -9.80 -2.14 4.70
N GLY A 142 -9.80 -2.25 3.37
CA GLY A 142 -8.58 -2.29 2.57
C GLY A 142 -8.67 -1.44 1.31
N LEU A 143 -7.73 -0.52 1.15
CA LEU A 143 -7.58 0.34 -0.01
C LEU A 143 -6.20 0.10 -0.64
N TYR A 144 -6.18 -0.51 -1.83
CA TYR A 144 -4.95 -0.88 -2.53
C TYR A 144 -4.88 -0.23 -3.90
N LEU A 145 -4.12 0.86 -4.00
CA LEU A 145 -3.99 1.71 -5.18
C LEU A 145 -2.54 1.82 -5.68
N SER A 146 -1.59 1.11 -5.06
CA SER A 146 -0.18 1.18 -5.43
C SER A 146 0.10 0.88 -6.91
N SER A 147 1.19 1.44 -7.45
CA SER A 147 1.63 1.23 -8.84
C SER A 147 0.56 1.64 -9.84
N ASN A 148 0.25 2.93 -9.84
CA ASN A 148 -0.64 3.62 -10.78
C ASN A 148 -0.06 5.00 -11.11
N GLU A 149 -0.84 5.86 -11.75
CA GLU A 149 -0.51 7.25 -12.08
C GLU A 149 -1.43 8.26 -11.35
N LEU A 150 -1.95 7.89 -10.18
CA LEU A 150 -2.86 8.73 -9.40
C LEU A 150 -2.12 9.94 -8.83
N GLU A 151 -2.79 11.09 -8.76
CA GLU A 151 -2.20 12.37 -8.37
C GLU A 151 -3.09 13.15 -7.38
N GLY A 152 -2.71 14.39 -7.10
CA GLY A 152 -3.40 15.23 -6.13
C GLY A 152 -3.10 14.82 -4.68
N GLN A 153 -4.02 15.15 -3.77
CA GLN A 153 -3.91 14.86 -2.35
C GLN A 153 -4.12 13.37 -2.09
N MET A 154 -3.16 12.73 -1.38
CA MET A 154 -3.20 11.28 -1.13
C MET A 154 -4.41 10.82 -0.31
N LEU A 155 -4.73 11.55 0.76
CA LEU A 155 -5.83 11.24 1.66
C LEU A 155 -6.58 12.53 2.01
N PRO A 156 -7.92 12.51 2.01
CA PRO A 156 -8.70 13.67 2.42
C PRO A 156 -8.67 13.86 3.94
N SER A 157 -8.98 15.07 4.42
CA SER A 157 -9.17 15.33 5.86
C SER A 157 -10.34 14.53 6.46
N THR A 158 -11.28 14.09 5.62
CA THR A 158 -12.41 13.22 5.99
C THR A 158 -12.02 11.76 6.18
N ILE A 159 -10.73 11.39 6.06
CA ILE A 159 -10.27 9.99 6.15
C ILE A 159 -10.73 9.27 7.43
N SER A 160 -10.91 10.02 8.53
CA SER A 160 -11.43 9.50 9.80
C SER A 160 -12.83 8.86 9.69
N GLN A 161 -13.63 9.20 8.67
CA GLN A 161 -14.93 8.58 8.39
C GLN A 161 -14.79 7.13 7.87
N CYS A 162 -13.67 6.79 7.21
CA CYS A 162 -13.31 5.42 6.85
C CYS A 162 -12.74 4.66 8.08
N SER A 163 -13.45 4.69 9.21
CA SER A 163 -12.96 4.23 10.53
C SER A 163 -12.57 2.76 10.61
N GLN A 164 -13.02 1.93 9.66
CA GLN A 164 -12.73 0.50 9.58
C GLN A 164 -11.46 0.17 8.80
N LEU A 165 -10.76 1.16 8.25
CA LEU A 165 -9.54 0.95 7.48
C LEU A 165 -8.46 0.26 8.31
N ARG A 166 -7.97 -0.86 7.78
CA ARG A 166 -6.87 -1.66 8.31
C ARG A 166 -5.63 -1.56 7.43
N LEU A 167 -5.80 -1.37 6.12
CA LEU A 167 -4.70 -1.30 5.18
C LEU A 167 -4.92 -0.20 4.15
N ILE A 168 -3.90 0.67 4.02
CA ILE A 168 -3.80 1.67 2.97
C ILE A 168 -2.48 1.44 2.21
N SER A 169 -2.57 1.12 0.92
CA SER A 169 -1.42 0.87 0.05
C SER A 169 -1.53 1.78 -1.16
N MET A 170 -0.69 2.80 -1.22
CA MET A 170 -0.71 3.89 -2.21
C MET A 170 0.66 4.13 -2.86
N SER A 171 1.67 3.31 -2.54
CA SER A 171 3.03 3.47 -3.06
C SER A 171 3.14 3.47 -4.58
N TYR A 172 4.16 4.12 -5.13
CA TYR A 172 4.41 4.21 -6.57
C TYR A 172 3.23 4.86 -7.33
N ASN A 173 2.96 6.11 -7.00
CA ASN A 173 1.99 6.98 -7.66
C ASN A 173 2.60 8.39 -7.82
N LYS A 174 1.77 9.38 -8.16
CA LYS A 174 2.13 10.79 -8.26
C LYS A 174 1.44 11.63 -7.17
N PHE A 175 1.09 11.02 -6.02
CA PHE A 175 0.41 11.74 -4.94
C PHE A 175 1.33 12.83 -4.38
N SER A 176 0.71 13.95 -4.00
CA SER A 176 1.38 15.14 -3.47
C SER A 176 0.65 15.63 -2.20
N GLY A 177 1.07 16.79 -1.68
CA GLY A 177 0.54 17.34 -0.43
C GLY A 177 1.16 16.66 0.80
N THR A 178 0.43 16.63 1.91
CA THR A 178 0.91 16.11 3.20
C THR A 178 0.08 14.91 3.66
N ILE A 179 0.61 14.13 4.61
CA ILE A 179 -0.23 13.15 5.33
C ILE A 179 -1.13 13.93 6.31
N PRO A 180 -2.47 13.83 6.22
CA PRO A 180 -3.38 14.56 7.11
C PRO A 180 -3.27 14.06 8.56
N ARG A 181 -3.36 14.97 9.53
CA ARG A 181 -3.29 14.66 10.98
C ARG A 181 -4.42 13.73 11.43
N GLU A 182 -5.56 13.78 10.74
CA GLU A 182 -6.72 12.94 10.96
C GLU A 182 -6.44 11.45 10.75
N ILE A 183 -5.31 11.08 10.13
CA ILE A 183 -4.85 9.69 10.04
C ILE A 183 -4.78 9.03 11.42
N GLY A 184 -4.42 9.77 12.48
CA GLY A 184 -4.33 9.26 13.85
C GLY A 184 -5.67 8.80 14.44
N ASN A 185 -6.80 9.09 13.79
CA ASN A 185 -8.12 8.62 14.18
C ASN A 185 -8.44 7.21 13.65
N LEU A 186 -7.66 6.66 12.71
CA LEU A 186 -7.84 5.32 12.17
C LEU A 186 -7.31 4.24 13.12
N ARG A 187 -7.96 4.04 14.27
CA ARG A 187 -7.50 3.12 15.32
C ARG A 187 -7.41 1.64 14.89
N ALA A 188 -8.04 1.29 13.78
CA ALA A 188 -7.95 -0.05 13.18
C ALA A 188 -6.76 -0.23 12.21
N LEU A 189 -6.04 0.84 11.86
CA LEU A 189 -5.00 0.81 10.83
C LEU A 189 -3.82 -0.04 11.28
N GLU A 190 -3.47 -1.02 10.44
CA GLU A 190 -2.38 -1.98 10.65
C GLU A 190 -1.22 -1.73 9.68
N ILE A 191 -1.52 -1.31 8.45
CA ILE A 191 -0.53 -1.16 7.37
C ILE A 191 -0.75 0.15 6.63
N LEU A 192 0.31 0.95 6.49
CA LEU A 192 0.32 2.21 5.76
C LEU A 192 1.54 2.29 4.83
N TYR A 193 1.31 2.21 3.53
CA TYR A 193 2.34 2.25 2.48
C TYR A 193 2.12 3.41 1.49
N PRO A 194 2.57 4.64 1.83
CA PRO A 194 2.57 5.78 0.92
C PRO A 194 3.91 6.03 0.18
N GLY A 195 4.91 5.15 0.34
CA GLY A 195 6.25 5.33 -0.24
C GLY A 195 6.30 5.53 -1.77
N ALA A 196 7.37 6.10 -2.31
CA ALA A 196 7.54 6.38 -3.74
C ALA A 196 6.40 7.25 -4.32
N ASN A 197 6.27 8.47 -3.77
CA ASN A 197 5.33 9.52 -4.20
C ASN A 197 6.01 10.89 -4.11
N TYR A 198 5.25 11.98 -4.28
CA TYR A 198 5.71 13.37 -4.13
C TYR A 198 5.19 14.03 -2.84
N LEU A 199 5.03 13.24 -1.76
CA LEU A 199 4.51 13.76 -0.49
C LEU A 199 5.52 14.66 0.19
N THR A 200 5.06 15.76 0.75
CA THR A 200 5.84 16.84 1.36
C THR A 200 5.43 17.07 2.82
N GLY A 201 6.08 18.04 3.46
CA GLY A 201 5.81 18.42 4.84
C GLY A 201 6.44 17.46 5.84
N GLU A 202 6.03 17.57 7.10
CA GLU A 202 6.54 16.75 8.19
C GLU A 202 5.75 15.45 8.33
N ILE A 203 6.39 14.44 8.92
CA ILE A 203 5.70 13.21 9.33
C ILE A 203 4.79 13.57 10.53
N PRO A 204 3.46 13.35 10.47
CA PRO A 204 2.56 13.78 11.53
C PRO A 204 2.76 12.96 12.81
N GLU A 205 2.87 13.63 13.96
CA GLU A 205 2.99 12.98 15.28
C GLU A 205 1.77 12.11 15.60
N GLU A 206 0.62 12.40 14.99
CA GLU A 206 -0.62 11.64 15.13
C GLU A 206 -0.50 10.18 14.68
N LEU A 207 0.48 9.82 13.85
CA LEU A 207 0.79 8.41 13.57
C LEU A 207 1.09 7.62 14.85
N GLY A 208 1.63 8.27 15.89
CA GLY A 208 1.85 7.66 17.19
C GLY A 208 0.55 7.25 17.94
N LYS A 209 -0.62 7.71 17.48
CA LYS A 209 -1.93 7.31 18.05
C LYS A 209 -2.44 5.96 17.51
N LEU A 210 -1.78 5.41 16.48
CA LEU A 210 -2.17 4.19 15.80
C LEU A 210 -1.67 2.95 16.53
N GLN A 211 -2.48 2.46 17.48
CA GLN A 211 -2.12 1.34 18.36
C GLN A 211 -2.04 -0.03 17.69
N LYS A 212 -2.47 -0.14 16.43
CA LYS A 212 -2.42 -1.39 15.65
C LYS A 212 -1.45 -1.33 14.48
N LEU A 213 -0.83 -0.17 14.23
CA LEU A 213 0.07 0.01 13.09
C LEU A 213 1.29 -0.89 13.27
N ARG A 214 1.51 -1.81 12.33
CA ARG A 214 2.63 -2.74 12.30
C ARG A 214 3.63 -2.38 11.23
N ASP A 215 3.14 -2.02 10.04
CA ASP A 215 4.00 -1.73 8.90
C ASP A 215 3.78 -0.30 8.40
N LEU A 216 4.88 0.46 8.36
CA LEU A 216 4.93 1.82 7.87
C LEU A 216 6.05 1.95 6.84
N ASP A 217 5.70 2.28 5.60
CA ASP A 217 6.66 2.57 4.53
C ASP A 217 6.33 3.90 3.85
N ILE A 218 7.05 4.94 4.22
CA ILE A 218 6.88 6.30 3.70
C ILE A 218 8.09 6.76 2.87
N GLY A 219 9.06 5.87 2.63
CA GLY A 219 10.30 6.20 1.92
C GLY A 219 10.07 6.69 0.49
N ASP A 220 11.12 7.20 -0.14
CA ASP A 220 11.07 7.75 -1.50
C ASP A 220 10.00 8.84 -1.64
N ASN A 221 10.06 9.85 -0.77
CA ASN A 221 9.15 11.00 -0.76
C ASN A 221 9.95 12.29 -0.49
N LEU A 222 9.27 13.43 -0.38
CA LEU A 222 9.86 14.74 -0.11
C LEU A 222 9.59 15.20 1.34
N PHE A 223 9.44 14.26 2.28
CA PHE A 223 9.23 14.58 3.69
C PHE A 223 10.41 15.34 4.29
N THR A 224 10.12 16.36 5.08
CA THR A 224 11.07 17.21 5.81
C THR A 224 10.83 17.13 7.32
N GLY A 225 11.57 17.93 8.11
CA GLY A 225 11.47 17.93 9.56
C GLY A 225 12.15 16.71 10.20
N SER A 226 11.89 16.49 11.49
CA SER A 226 12.46 15.37 12.25
C SER A 226 11.55 14.16 12.27
N ILE A 227 12.13 12.97 12.48
CA ILE A 227 11.35 11.75 12.74
C ILE A 227 10.68 11.89 14.12
N PRO A 228 9.34 11.90 14.23
CA PRO A 228 8.67 12.03 15.52
C PRO A 228 8.91 10.82 16.43
N SER A 229 9.30 11.05 17.68
CA SER A 229 9.43 9.98 18.69
C SER A 229 8.11 9.25 18.93
N ALA A 230 6.98 9.93 18.76
CA ALA A 230 5.64 9.38 18.92
C ALA A 230 5.37 8.13 18.07
N ILE A 231 5.99 8.00 16.89
CA ILE A 231 5.82 6.83 16.01
C ILE A 231 6.37 5.57 16.68
N PHE A 232 7.45 5.70 17.44
CA PHE A 232 8.07 4.61 18.19
C PHE A 232 7.41 4.35 19.54
N ASN A 233 6.52 5.26 19.99
CA ASN A 233 5.78 5.09 21.24
C ASN A 233 4.72 3.99 21.13
N SER A 234 4.24 3.70 19.91
CA SER A 234 3.30 2.61 19.68
C SER A 234 4.02 1.27 19.76
N SER A 235 3.64 0.43 20.74
CA SER A 235 4.22 -0.92 20.91
C SER A 235 3.89 -1.88 19.76
N SER A 236 3.06 -1.47 18.80
CA SER A 236 2.63 -2.32 17.68
C SER A 236 3.53 -2.26 16.46
N VAL A 237 4.37 -1.22 16.32
CA VAL A 237 5.13 -1.04 15.07
C VAL A 237 6.25 -2.06 14.99
N GLU A 238 6.21 -2.84 13.91
CA GLU A 238 7.13 -3.94 13.62
C GLU A 238 8.06 -3.58 12.48
N ASN A 239 7.62 -2.88 11.44
CA ASN A 239 8.44 -2.55 10.29
C ASN A 239 8.33 -1.06 9.95
N ILE A 240 9.47 -0.38 9.90
CA ILE A 240 9.58 1.02 9.50
C ILE A 240 10.56 1.15 8.34
N SER A 241 10.12 1.78 7.26
CA SER A 241 10.92 2.18 6.10
C SER A 241 10.70 3.67 5.83
N ILE A 242 11.76 4.46 5.99
CA ILE A 242 11.78 5.92 5.84
C ILE A 242 13.08 6.36 5.15
N GLY A 243 13.46 5.64 4.09
CA GLY A 243 14.63 5.97 3.27
C GLY A 243 14.32 7.01 2.20
N ASN A 244 15.34 7.68 1.68
CA ASN A 244 15.29 8.57 0.53
C ASN A 244 14.24 9.70 0.67
N CYS A 245 14.35 10.46 1.75
CA CYS A 245 13.55 11.66 2.02
C CYS A 245 14.48 12.86 2.31
N SER A 246 13.93 13.98 2.79
CA SER A 246 14.69 15.16 3.24
C SER A 246 14.63 15.33 4.77
N LEU A 247 14.56 14.22 5.52
CA LEU A 247 14.40 14.25 6.96
C LEU A 247 15.68 14.70 7.66
N SER A 248 15.53 15.47 8.73
CA SER A 248 16.62 16.11 9.47
C SER A 248 16.51 15.82 10.97
N GLY A 249 17.41 16.39 11.77
CA GLY A 249 17.43 16.16 13.20
C GLY A 249 18.00 14.78 13.60
N PRO A 250 18.11 14.53 14.91
CA PRO A 250 18.65 13.27 15.41
C PRO A 250 17.62 12.14 15.39
N LEU A 251 18.13 10.91 15.39
CA LEU A 251 17.34 9.72 15.66
C LEU A 251 16.74 9.79 17.09
N PRO A 252 15.44 9.54 17.28
CA PRO A 252 14.83 9.56 18.61
C PRO A 252 15.52 8.62 19.60
N LEU A 253 15.96 9.16 20.75
CA LEU A 253 16.71 8.42 21.77
C LEU A 253 15.93 7.23 22.36
N ASP A 254 14.61 7.34 22.36
CA ASP A 254 13.69 6.40 22.96
C ASP A 254 13.05 5.42 21.95
N MET A 255 13.52 5.39 20.69
CA MET A 255 12.92 4.57 19.62
C MET A 255 12.84 3.07 19.92
N CYS A 256 13.73 2.56 20.77
CA CYS A 256 13.77 1.15 21.17
C CYS A 256 13.10 0.86 22.51
N SER A 257 12.54 1.88 23.19
CA SER A 257 12.13 1.75 24.59
C SER A 257 10.84 0.95 24.79
N ARG A 258 10.00 0.81 23.74
CA ARG A 258 8.63 0.27 23.86
C ARG A 258 8.28 -0.87 22.90
N SER A 259 9.01 -1.02 21.80
CA SER A 259 8.79 -2.09 20.83
C SER A 259 10.03 -2.97 20.70
N SER A 260 10.00 -4.13 21.36
CA SER A 260 11.03 -5.16 21.18
C SER A 260 10.96 -5.85 19.80
N GLN A 261 9.87 -5.63 19.05
CA GLN A 261 9.63 -6.17 17.71
C GLN A 261 10.01 -5.20 16.58
N LEU A 262 10.50 -4.00 16.91
CA LEU A 262 10.82 -2.99 15.92
C LEU A 262 11.94 -3.45 14.98
N ARG A 263 11.61 -3.47 13.68
CA ARG A 263 12.52 -3.66 12.55
C ARG A 263 12.56 -2.37 11.74
N ILE A 264 13.64 -1.62 11.89
CA ILE A 264 13.93 -0.49 11.02
C ILE A 264 14.55 -1.06 9.76
N ARG A 265 13.79 -1.11 8.66
CA ARG A 265 14.24 -1.66 7.38
C ARG A 265 15.15 -0.68 6.64
N SER A 266 14.84 0.62 6.71
CA SER A 266 15.52 1.63 5.90
C SER A 266 15.39 3.04 6.50
N LEU A 267 16.53 3.74 6.60
CA LEU A 267 16.68 5.16 6.92
C LEU A 267 17.73 5.83 6.00
N TYR A 268 18.10 5.18 4.89
CA TYR A 268 19.16 5.66 4.00
C TYR A 268 18.77 6.98 3.33
N ALA A 269 19.74 7.74 2.81
CA ALA A 269 19.53 8.96 2.03
C ALA A 269 18.56 9.97 2.69
N ASN A 270 18.98 10.51 3.83
CA ASN A 270 18.31 11.61 4.53
C ASN A 270 19.37 12.63 5.00
N HIS A 271 18.95 13.63 5.78
CA HIS A 271 19.80 14.60 6.46
C HIS A 271 19.88 14.36 7.98
N ILE A 272 19.82 13.09 8.41
CA ILE A 272 19.84 12.73 9.84
C ILE A 272 21.19 13.14 10.43
N VAL A 273 21.17 13.81 11.59
CA VAL A 273 22.35 14.33 12.30
C VAL A 273 22.51 13.71 13.69
N GLY A 274 23.61 14.06 14.37
CA GLY A 274 23.87 13.60 15.74
C GLY A 274 24.44 12.19 15.80
N GLU A 275 24.60 11.69 17.02
CA GLU A 275 25.14 10.36 17.28
C GLU A 275 24.03 9.29 17.25
N LEU A 276 24.41 8.04 16.95
CA LEU A 276 23.49 6.92 17.14
C LEU A 276 23.19 6.73 18.64
N PRO A 277 21.91 6.59 19.05
CA PRO A 277 21.59 6.41 20.45
C PRO A 277 22.13 5.07 20.98
N GLU A 278 22.73 5.07 22.18
CA GLU A 278 23.16 3.83 22.86
C GLU A 278 21.99 2.85 23.04
N ARG A 279 20.75 3.33 23.13
CA ARG A 279 19.57 2.46 23.22
C ARG A 279 19.25 1.70 21.94
N ILE A 280 19.92 1.95 20.82
CA ILE A 280 19.72 1.17 19.59
C ILE A 280 19.93 -0.34 19.83
N GLY A 281 20.80 -0.71 20.78
CA GLY A 281 21.02 -2.09 21.19
C GLY A 281 19.84 -2.75 21.92
N GLU A 282 18.81 -2.00 22.31
CA GLU A 282 17.58 -2.52 22.92
C GLU A 282 16.57 -3.01 21.86
N CYS A 283 16.71 -2.57 20.59
CA CYS A 283 15.88 -3.01 19.48
C CYS A 283 16.24 -4.44 19.02
N SER A 284 16.00 -5.45 19.87
CA SER A 284 16.44 -6.84 19.69
C SER A 284 15.93 -7.55 18.41
N ALA A 285 14.94 -6.98 17.73
CA ALA A 285 14.39 -7.49 16.47
C ALA A 285 15.09 -6.96 15.20
N LEU A 286 16.03 -6.00 15.30
CA LEU A 286 16.72 -5.46 14.12
C LEU A 286 17.48 -6.54 13.36
N GLU A 287 17.18 -6.65 12.07
CA GLU A 287 17.80 -7.59 11.14
C GLU A 287 18.67 -6.85 10.11
N ASN A 288 18.10 -5.84 9.43
CA ASN A 288 18.79 -5.08 8.39
C ASN A 288 18.63 -3.59 8.66
N VAL A 289 19.71 -2.90 9.01
CA VAL A 289 19.71 -1.46 9.31
C VAL A 289 20.49 -0.73 8.22
N GLN A 290 19.80 0.09 7.43
CA GLN A 290 20.40 0.94 6.41
C GLN A 290 20.34 2.41 6.82
N LEU A 291 21.49 2.97 7.20
CA LEU A 291 21.70 4.35 7.67
C LEU A 291 22.63 5.16 6.75
N SER A 292 23.04 4.57 5.63
CA SER A 292 23.96 5.20 4.68
C SER A 292 23.41 6.48 4.08
N TYR A 293 24.29 7.37 3.59
CA TYR A 293 23.91 8.67 3.02
C TYR A 293 23.14 9.55 4.01
N ASN A 294 23.74 9.81 5.16
CA ASN A 294 23.22 10.72 6.17
C ASN A 294 24.35 11.62 6.70
N ASN A 295 24.06 12.44 7.71
CA ASN A 295 25.02 13.33 8.37
C ASN A 295 25.29 12.87 9.83
N ILE A 296 25.27 11.56 10.08
CA ILE A 296 25.43 10.97 11.41
C ILE A 296 26.89 11.10 11.85
N THR A 297 27.10 11.56 13.08
CA THR A 297 28.42 11.81 13.70
C THR A 297 28.67 10.85 14.86
N GLY A 298 29.78 11.05 15.58
CA GLY A 298 30.09 10.28 16.79
C GLY A 298 30.64 8.88 16.47
N THR A 299 30.45 7.96 17.41
CA THR A 299 30.92 6.57 17.30
C THR A 299 29.76 5.61 17.28
N ILE A 300 29.90 4.49 16.57
CA ILE A 300 28.92 3.40 16.63
C ILE A 300 28.89 2.86 18.07
N PRO A 301 27.73 2.92 18.76
CA PRO A 301 27.62 2.54 20.16
C PRO A 301 27.90 1.05 20.35
N ARG A 302 28.52 0.70 21.48
CA ARG A 302 28.89 -0.71 21.75
C ARG A 302 27.66 -1.60 21.88
N SER A 303 26.54 -1.02 22.27
CA SER A 303 25.23 -1.68 22.37
C SER A 303 24.73 -2.29 21.06
N VAL A 304 25.22 -1.84 19.89
CA VAL A 304 24.94 -2.51 18.60
C VAL A 304 25.37 -3.98 18.65
N GLY A 305 26.39 -4.32 19.44
CA GLY A 305 26.81 -5.70 19.69
C GLY A 305 25.76 -6.57 20.40
N ASN A 306 24.72 -5.99 20.99
CA ASN A 306 23.61 -6.74 21.62
C ASN A 306 22.56 -7.20 20.59
N LEU A 307 22.62 -6.71 19.35
CA LEU A 307 21.64 -7.00 18.29
C LEU A 307 21.91 -8.36 17.64
N ASN A 308 21.54 -9.44 18.34
CA ASN A 308 21.86 -10.82 17.93
C ASN A 308 21.18 -11.28 16.63
N LYS A 309 20.16 -10.55 16.14
CA LYS A 309 19.49 -10.82 14.86
C LYS A 309 20.03 -10.00 13.70
N LEU A 310 20.94 -9.06 13.95
CA LEU A 310 21.46 -8.15 12.94
C LEU A 310 22.29 -8.91 11.91
N GLN A 311 21.85 -8.84 10.66
CA GLN A 311 22.49 -9.44 9.50
C GLN A 311 23.21 -8.37 8.66
N ILE A 312 22.58 -7.20 8.49
CA ILE A 312 23.10 -6.11 7.66
C ILE A 312 23.10 -4.82 8.48
N PHE A 313 24.25 -4.13 8.50
CA PHE A 313 24.40 -2.81 9.10
C PHE A 313 25.20 -1.90 8.17
N GLU A 314 24.49 -1.06 7.42
CA GLU A 314 25.07 -0.15 6.43
C GLU A 314 25.04 1.28 6.95
N ILE A 315 26.20 1.92 7.05
CA ILE A 315 26.33 3.32 7.54
C ILE A 315 27.34 4.13 6.74
N PHE A 316 27.66 3.72 5.51
CA PHE A 316 28.65 4.41 4.69
C PHE A 316 28.13 5.78 4.23
N ILE A 317 29.05 6.71 3.90
CA ILE A 317 28.70 8.10 3.55
C ILE A 317 27.94 8.76 4.72
N ASN A 318 28.65 8.85 5.84
CA ASN A 318 28.33 9.53 7.09
C ASN A 318 29.64 10.10 7.68
N TYR A 319 29.59 10.79 8.81
CA TYR A 319 30.75 11.39 9.49
C TYR A 319 31.16 10.61 10.77
N CYS A 320 30.86 9.31 10.83
CA CYS A 320 31.11 8.44 11.98
C CYS A 320 32.60 8.02 12.13
N LYS A 321 33.04 7.83 13.37
CA LYS A 321 34.36 7.25 13.73
C LYS A 321 34.19 5.81 14.25
N PHE A 322 35.06 4.89 13.83
CA PHE A 322 35.03 3.49 14.27
C PHE A 322 35.86 3.28 15.54
N GLN A 323 35.28 2.65 16.59
CA GLN A 323 36.01 2.28 17.81
C GLN A 323 36.57 0.85 17.81
N THR A 324 36.18 -0.04 16.88
CA THR A 324 36.63 -1.44 16.89
C THR A 324 36.85 -2.04 15.50
N LYS A 325 37.88 -2.91 15.38
CA LYS A 325 38.27 -3.64 14.15
C LYS A 325 37.35 -4.83 13.78
N ARG A 326 36.22 -5.02 14.46
CA ARG A 326 35.43 -6.27 14.40
C ARG A 326 34.16 -6.23 13.54
N PHE A 327 33.80 -5.08 12.96
CA PHE A 327 32.71 -5.02 11.98
C PHE A 327 33.30 -5.10 10.58
N ILE A 328 33.14 -6.24 9.91
CA ILE A 328 33.44 -6.38 8.49
C ILE A 328 32.36 -5.61 7.74
N ILE A 329 32.76 -4.50 7.15
CA ILE A 329 31.94 -3.70 6.24
C ILE A 329 31.99 -4.39 4.87
N VAL A 330 30.84 -4.69 4.27
CA VAL A 330 30.75 -4.85 2.82
C VAL A 330 30.89 -3.44 2.24
N GLN A 331 32.13 -3.03 2.01
CA GLN A 331 32.43 -1.78 1.34
C GLN A 331 32.21 -2.06 -0.15
N ALA A 332 31.00 -1.84 -0.66
CA ALA A 332 30.76 -1.88 -2.09
C ALA A 332 31.55 -0.73 -2.74
N GLN A 333 32.72 -1.06 -3.29
CA GLN A 333 33.48 -0.19 -4.17
C GLN A 333 32.63 0.07 -5.43
N TYR A 334 31.96 1.23 -5.48
CA TYR A 334 31.56 1.84 -6.74
C TYR A 334 32.20 3.22 -6.84
N GLN A 335 33.50 3.23 -7.11
CA GLN A 335 34.13 4.23 -7.97
C GLN A 335 35.27 3.58 -8.76
N LYS A 336 35.25 3.85 -10.08
CA LYS A 336 36.19 3.49 -11.16
C LYS A 336 35.87 2.22 -11.95
N LYS A 337 35.12 2.39 -13.05
CA LYS A 337 35.73 2.65 -14.37
C LYS A 337 34.76 3.44 -15.25
#